data_AF-A0A9P8FVM5-F1
#
_entry.id   AF-A0A9P8FVM5-F1
#
_cell.length_a   1.000
_cell.length_b   1.000
_cell.length_c   1.000
_cell.angle_alpha   90.00
_cell.angle_beta   90.00
_cell.angle_gamma   90.00
#
_symmetry.space_group_name_H-M   'P 1'
#
loop_
_entity.id
_entity.type
_entity.pdbx_description
1 polymer ?
#
loop_
_entity_poly.entity_id
_entity_poly.type
_entity_poly.pdbx_seq_one_letter_code
_entity_poly.pdbx_strand_id
1 'polypeptide(L)'
;MPPARKRHAPANEDPDDSDADVRPPQRRRVSDDVDEDDYAGGEASTTQGDGNFEAMVKNMVRLALACEYSRTPIRRTDITAKVLGTNARQFKAVFNEAQIQLRGTFGMEMTELPQKEKVTLAQRRAAQKSQNTQKSSGFWILTSVLPERFRQPEILPPSQAPTSELESQYTGLYSFIVSLIFLNGGMLPDAKLERYLKRVNVEEAAAQNSINIMATGGDKTEKLLKRMEKDGYVIKIRDNSSGEETVEWYVGPRGRTEIGDTGVRGMVKQVYGEVEDAAELERALERSLGANEVPKRREEQAAQSQKKGRRRRTEARDEGDSSDGGSDSD
;
A
#
# COMPACT_ATOMS: atom_id res chain seq x y z
N MET A 1 -65.14 -19.71 -13.14
CA MET A 1 -64.80 -21.14 -12.92
C MET A 1 -65.28 -21.90 -14.16
N PRO A 2 -64.47 -22.75 -14.81
CA PRO A 2 -63.72 -23.86 -14.22
C PRO A 2 -62.26 -23.91 -14.78
N PRO A 3 -61.51 -25.04 -14.77
CA PRO A 3 -60.45 -25.27 -13.79
C PRO A 3 -59.05 -25.48 -14.39
N ALA A 4 -58.09 -25.54 -13.48
CA ALA A 4 -56.66 -25.69 -13.70
C ALA A 4 -56.21 -27.09 -14.19
N ARG A 5 -54.96 -27.09 -14.69
CA ARG A 5 -53.83 -27.97 -14.30
C ARG A 5 -53.41 -28.99 -15.37
N LYS A 6 -52.22 -28.83 -15.94
CA LYS A 6 -51.01 -29.63 -15.60
C LYS A 6 -49.79 -29.26 -16.45
N ARG A 7 -48.66 -29.30 -15.76
CA ARG A 7 -47.27 -29.06 -16.17
C ARG A 7 -46.77 -30.08 -17.21
N HIS A 8 -45.86 -29.64 -18.07
CA HIS A 8 -44.68 -30.41 -18.47
C HIS A 8 -43.56 -29.47 -18.95
N ALA A 9 -42.37 -29.61 -18.36
CA ALA A 9 -41.09 -29.32 -19.01
C ALA A 9 -40.63 -30.64 -19.67
N PRO A 10 -39.78 -30.65 -20.72
CA PRO A 10 -38.34 -30.46 -20.50
C PRO A 10 -37.52 -29.94 -21.72
N ALA A 11 -36.21 -29.82 -21.48
CA ALA A 11 -35.08 -30.15 -22.37
C ALA A 11 -34.40 -29.04 -23.20
N ASN A 12 -33.08 -28.98 -22.95
CA ASN A 12 -31.98 -28.36 -23.66
C ASN A 12 -32.05 -28.46 -25.18
N GLU A 13 -31.75 -27.36 -25.87
CA GLU A 13 -31.01 -27.30 -27.15
C GLU A 13 -30.26 -25.95 -27.22
N ASP A 14 -28.93 -25.97 -27.11
CA ASP A 14 -28.05 -25.10 -27.91
C ASP A 14 -27.84 -25.86 -29.25
N PRO A 15 -27.60 -25.23 -30.43
CA PRO A 15 -26.84 -23.99 -30.66
C PRO A 15 -27.47 -23.07 -31.73
N ASP A 16 -26.98 -21.83 -31.89
CA ASP A 16 -26.28 -21.38 -33.11
C ASP A 16 -26.02 -19.87 -33.14
N ASP A 17 -24.97 -19.56 -33.89
CA ASP A 17 -24.31 -18.31 -34.21
C ASP A 17 -25.24 -17.17 -34.70
N SER A 18 -25.05 -15.95 -34.20
CA SER A 18 -25.34 -14.73 -34.98
C SER A 18 -24.62 -13.48 -34.43
N ASP A 19 -23.73 -12.96 -35.28
CA ASP A 19 -23.12 -11.64 -35.24
C ASP A 19 -24.13 -10.52 -34.93
N ALA A 20 -23.85 -9.75 -33.87
CA ALA A 20 -24.41 -8.41 -33.71
C ALA A 20 -23.40 -7.50 -32.97
N ASP A 21 -22.76 -6.68 -33.78
CA ASP A 21 -21.86 -5.57 -33.48
C ASP A 21 -22.53 -4.54 -32.52
N VAL A 22 -22.03 -4.41 -31.27
CA VAL A 22 -22.49 -3.38 -30.32
C VAL A 22 -21.30 -2.58 -29.80
N ARG A 23 -21.10 -1.41 -30.40
CA ARG A 23 -20.18 -0.35 -29.95
C ARG A 23 -20.69 0.30 -28.65
N PRO A 24 -19.88 0.44 -27.59
CA PRO A 24 -20.25 1.26 -26.43
C PRO A 24 -20.00 2.76 -26.69
N PRO A 25 -20.90 3.66 -26.22
CA PRO A 25 -20.85 5.08 -26.55
C PRO A 25 -19.77 5.84 -25.79
N GLN A 26 -19.06 6.71 -26.52
CA GLN A 26 -18.10 7.69 -26.00
C GLN A 26 -18.79 8.67 -25.04
N ARG A 27 -18.47 8.58 -23.75
CA ARG A 27 -18.72 9.68 -22.81
C ARG A 27 -17.66 10.77 -23.00
N ARG A 28 -18.13 11.91 -23.51
CA ARG A 28 -17.47 13.22 -23.57
C ARG A 28 -16.79 13.51 -22.22
N ARG A 29 -15.46 13.67 -22.23
CA ARG A 29 -14.69 14.23 -21.11
C ARG A 29 -14.90 15.74 -21.12
N VAL A 30 -15.46 16.27 -20.05
CA VAL A 30 -15.33 17.70 -19.72
C VAL A 30 -13.98 17.84 -19.05
N SER A 31 -13.08 18.57 -19.70
CA SER A 31 -11.84 19.07 -19.10
C SER A 31 -12.22 20.26 -18.22
N ASP A 32 -12.01 20.14 -16.91
CA ASP A 32 -11.95 21.32 -16.03
C ASP A 32 -10.47 21.67 -15.90
N ASP A 33 -10.03 22.55 -16.80
CA ASP A 33 -8.88 23.42 -16.63
C ASP A 33 -9.35 24.59 -15.74
N VAL A 34 -8.84 24.67 -14.52
CA VAL A 34 -8.89 25.90 -13.73
C VAL A 34 -7.56 26.04 -13.00
N ASP A 35 -6.61 26.65 -13.69
CA ASP A 35 -5.56 27.47 -13.06
C ASP A 35 -6.23 28.78 -12.65
N GLU A 36 -6.18 29.12 -11.35
CA GLU A 36 -6.24 30.51 -10.92
C GLU A 36 -5.59 30.64 -9.53
N ASP A 37 -4.36 31.15 -9.55
CA ASP A 37 -3.78 31.84 -8.41
C ASP A 37 -4.66 33.06 -8.09
N ASP A 38 -5.21 33.13 -6.88
CA ASP A 38 -5.43 34.45 -6.26
C ASP A 38 -5.26 34.39 -4.74
N TYR A 39 -4.23 35.10 -4.27
CA TYR A 39 -4.00 35.42 -2.87
C TYR A 39 -4.89 36.62 -2.52
N ALA A 40 -6.09 36.36 -2.02
CA ALA A 40 -6.92 37.40 -1.40
C ALA A 40 -7.16 37.06 0.07
N GLY A 41 -6.40 37.74 0.95
CA GLY A 41 -6.72 37.83 2.37
C GLY A 41 -8.08 38.48 2.55
N GLY A 42 -9.02 37.73 3.09
CA GLY A 42 -10.34 38.21 3.50
C GLY A 42 -10.64 37.69 4.90
N GLU A 43 -10.43 38.55 5.90
CA GLU A 43 -11.02 38.37 7.22
C GLU A 43 -12.54 38.41 7.09
N ALA A 44 -13.20 37.26 7.25
CA ALA A 44 -14.64 37.19 7.38
C ALA A 44 -15.06 36.02 8.29
N SER A 45 -15.55 36.38 9.48
CA SER A 45 -16.44 35.59 10.35
C SER A 45 -15.82 34.46 11.21
N THR A 46 -14.99 34.85 12.17
CA THR A 46 -14.27 33.99 13.14
C THR A 46 -15.08 33.64 14.40
N THR A 47 -16.36 33.24 14.28
CA THR A 47 -17.10 32.80 15.50
C THR A 47 -18.01 31.60 15.32
N GLN A 48 -18.44 31.29 14.10
CA GLN A 48 -19.26 30.09 13.83
C GLN A 48 -18.52 28.99 13.06
N GLY A 49 -17.38 29.31 12.44
CA GLY A 49 -16.52 28.37 11.71
C GLY A 49 -15.50 27.64 12.60
N ASP A 50 -14.99 28.30 13.64
CA ASP A 50 -13.89 27.80 14.47
C ASP A 50 -14.26 26.54 15.24
N GLY A 51 -15.44 26.50 15.84
CA GLY A 51 -15.92 25.33 16.58
C GLY A 51 -16.13 24.09 15.69
N ASN A 52 -16.55 24.29 14.43
CA ASN A 52 -16.70 23.21 13.46
C ASN A 52 -15.32 22.72 12.97
N PHE A 53 -14.39 23.63 12.70
CA PHE A 53 -13.03 23.29 12.33
C PHE A 53 -12.32 22.48 13.43
N GLU A 54 -12.37 22.96 14.68
CA GLU A 54 -11.78 22.27 15.82
C GLU A 54 -12.41 20.89 16.05
N ALA A 55 -13.72 20.76 15.87
CA ALA A 55 -14.41 19.47 15.94
C ALA A 55 -13.93 18.50 14.84
N MET A 56 -13.74 18.97 13.60
CA MET A 56 -13.18 18.16 12.51
C MET A 56 -11.75 17.70 12.81
N VAL A 57 -10.92 18.57 13.37
CA VAL A 57 -9.55 18.21 13.79
C VAL A 57 -9.59 17.11 14.86
N LYS A 58 -10.38 17.31 15.93
CA LYS A 58 -10.54 16.29 17.00
C LYS A 58 -11.08 14.96 16.45
N ASN A 59 -12.01 15.01 15.50
CA ASN A 59 -12.55 13.80 14.85
C ASN A 59 -11.51 13.11 13.96
N MET A 60 -10.64 13.86 13.28
CA MET A 60 -9.53 13.29 12.51
C MET A 60 -8.53 12.58 13.43
N VAL A 61 -8.14 13.22 14.54
CA VAL A 61 -7.25 12.63 15.54
C VAL A 61 -7.87 11.35 16.12
N ARG A 62 -9.14 11.38 16.52
CA ARG A 62 -9.85 10.19 17.02
C ARG A 62 -9.91 9.06 15.99
N LEU A 63 -10.20 9.39 14.73
CA LEU A 63 -10.20 8.41 13.64
C LEU A 63 -8.82 7.77 13.48
N ALA A 64 -7.75 8.57 13.51
CA ALA A 64 -6.40 8.07 13.38
C ALA A 64 -6.02 7.11 14.52
N LEU A 65 -6.32 7.48 15.77
CA LEU A 65 -6.08 6.63 16.95
C LEU A 65 -6.87 5.32 16.90
N ALA A 66 -8.14 5.36 16.46
CA ALA A 66 -8.96 4.17 16.32
C ALA A 66 -8.47 3.24 15.19
N CYS A 67 -7.98 3.81 14.10
CA CYS A 67 -7.37 3.06 13.00
C CYS A 67 -6.07 2.38 13.46
N GLU A 68 -5.24 3.06 14.23
CA GLU A 68 -4.02 2.45 14.78
C GLU A 68 -4.32 1.30 15.74
N TYR A 69 -5.24 1.53 16.68
CA TYR A 69 -5.68 0.48 17.62
C TYR A 69 -6.20 -0.78 16.91
N SER A 70 -6.90 -0.61 15.78
CA SER A 70 -7.43 -1.72 14.97
C SER A 70 -6.48 -2.22 13.88
N ARG A 71 -5.28 -1.64 13.77
CA ARG A 71 -4.32 -1.85 12.68
C ARG A 71 -4.91 -1.72 11.27
N THR A 72 -5.86 -0.81 11.11
CA THR A 72 -6.44 -0.52 9.81
C THR A 72 -5.80 0.73 9.20
N PRO A 73 -5.53 0.76 7.89
CA PRO A 73 -5.04 1.96 7.25
C PRO A 73 -6.11 3.05 7.24
N ILE A 74 -5.70 4.29 7.45
CA ILE A 74 -6.56 5.46 7.38
C ILE A 74 -6.76 5.82 5.91
N ARG A 75 -7.98 5.74 5.41
CA ARG A 75 -8.31 5.96 3.99
C ARG A 75 -8.81 7.38 3.75
N ARG A 76 -8.40 8.00 2.63
CA ARG A 76 -8.90 9.32 2.21
C ARG A 76 -10.44 9.37 2.13
N THR A 77 -11.05 8.28 1.67
CA THR A 77 -12.51 8.13 1.59
C THR A 77 -13.16 8.16 2.97
N ASP A 78 -12.55 7.51 3.96
CA ASP A 78 -13.08 7.44 5.33
C ASP A 78 -12.93 8.79 6.03
N ILE A 79 -11.81 9.49 5.81
CA ILE A 79 -11.64 10.87 6.29
C ILE A 79 -12.73 11.77 5.70
N THR A 80 -12.97 11.66 4.40
CA THR A 80 -13.99 12.49 3.74
C THR A 80 -15.38 12.19 4.28
N ALA A 81 -15.75 10.91 4.42
CA ALA A 81 -17.07 10.50 4.89
C ALA A 81 -17.31 10.75 6.39
N LYS A 82 -16.32 10.48 7.25
CA LYS A 82 -16.48 10.48 8.72
C LYS A 82 -16.05 11.77 9.40
N VAL A 83 -15.19 12.56 8.76
CA VAL A 83 -14.61 13.77 9.36
C VAL A 83 -15.10 15.02 8.65
N LEU A 84 -14.93 15.09 7.32
CA LEU A 84 -15.15 16.33 6.57
C LEU A 84 -16.60 16.51 6.09
N GLY A 85 -17.30 15.41 5.78
CA GLY A 85 -18.63 15.46 5.18
C GLY A 85 -18.64 16.28 3.88
N THR A 86 -19.42 17.37 3.88
CA THR A 86 -19.50 18.32 2.76
C THR A 86 -18.28 19.25 2.66
N ASN A 87 -17.45 19.35 3.71
CA ASN A 87 -16.31 20.28 3.80
C ASN A 87 -15.01 19.68 3.24
N ALA A 88 -15.08 18.90 2.16
CA ALA A 88 -13.93 18.18 1.60
C ALA A 88 -12.74 19.10 1.24
N ARG A 89 -13.02 20.35 0.87
CA ARG A 89 -12.01 21.40 0.57
C ARG A 89 -11.13 21.75 1.77
N GLN A 90 -11.63 21.59 2.99
CA GLN A 90 -10.88 21.91 4.21
C GLN A 90 -9.88 20.83 4.63
N PHE A 91 -9.78 19.72 3.89
CA PHE A 91 -8.90 18.61 4.25
C PHE A 91 -7.49 19.04 4.61
N LYS A 92 -6.84 19.86 3.77
CA LYS A 92 -5.43 20.23 3.98
C LYS A 92 -5.25 20.98 5.30
N ALA A 93 -6.15 21.91 5.60
CA ALA A 93 -6.12 22.67 6.85
C ALA A 93 -6.37 21.75 8.06
N VAL A 94 -7.42 20.92 8.01
CA VAL A 94 -7.76 19.98 9.10
C VAL A 94 -6.64 18.94 9.31
N PHE A 95 -6.05 18.44 8.23
CA PHE A 95 -4.96 17.46 8.28
C PHE A 95 -3.70 18.03 8.91
N ASN A 96 -3.30 19.24 8.51
CA ASN A 96 -2.12 19.89 9.09
C ASN A 96 -2.30 20.15 10.59
N GLU A 97 -3.48 20.64 10.99
CA GLU A 97 -3.77 20.90 12.41
C GLU A 97 -3.86 19.59 13.21
N ALA A 98 -4.44 18.53 12.63
CA ALA A 98 -4.45 17.22 13.26
C ALA A 98 -3.04 16.64 13.44
N GLN A 99 -2.13 16.86 12.48
CA GLN A 99 -0.72 16.45 12.61
C GLN A 99 -0.02 17.19 13.75
N ILE A 100 -0.30 18.48 13.96
CA ILE A 100 0.23 19.25 15.09
C ILE A 100 -0.25 18.63 16.42
N GLN A 101 -1.55 18.35 16.54
CA GLN A 101 -2.10 17.73 17.76
C GLN A 101 -1.60 16.30 18.00
N LEU A 102 -1.47 15.49 16.95
CA LEU A 102 -0.92 14.14 17.04
C LEU A 102 0.52 14.16 17.54
N ARG A 103 1.36 15.05 17.01
CA ARG A 103 2.76 15.17 17.41
C ARG A 103 2.89 15.75 18.82
N GLY A 104 2.16 16.83 19.11
CA GLY A 104 2.26 17.57 20.38
C GLY A 104 1.71 16.81 21.58
N THR A 105 0.60 16.09 21.41
CA THR A 105 -0.09 15.41 22.53
C THR A 105 0.23 13.92 22.59
N PHE A 106 0.33 13.25 21.44
CA PHE A 106 0.43 11.80 21.38
C PHE A 106 1.81 11.28 20.94
N GLY A 107 2.72 12.16 20.50
CA GLY A 107 4.02 11.74 19.97
C GLY A 107 3.90 10.84 18.73
N MET A 108 2.84 11.03 17.93
CA MET A 108 2.58 10.27 16.71
C MET A 108 2.37 11.19 15.51
N GLU A 109 2.44 10.63 14.32
CA GLU A 109 2.09 11.32 13.08
C GLU A 109 1.41 10.40 12.08
N MET A 110 0.56 10.96 11.22
CA MET A 110 0.00 10.25 10.08
C MET A 110 1.04 10.17 8.96
N THR A 111 1.61 8.99 8.74
CA THR A 111 2.58 8.73 7.67
C THR A 111 1.89 8.07 6.49
N GLU A 112 2.14 8.60 5.30
CA GLU A 112 1.56 8.08 4.07
C GLU A 112 2.19 6.74 3.68
N LEU A 113 1.35 5.74 3.41
CA LEU A 113 1.82 4.46 2.93
C LEU A 113 2.27 4.57 1.47
N PRO A 114 3.37 3.90 1.07
CA PRO A 114 3.76 3.83 -0.31
C PRO A 114 2.67 3.14 -1.13
N GLN A 115 2.51 3.55 -2.39
CA GLN A 115 1.59 2.87 -3.29
C GLN A 115 1.97 1.39 -3.39
N LYS A 116 0.97 0.50 -3.37
CA LYS A 116 1.19 -0.94 -3.57
C LYS A 116 2.00 -1.13 -4.85
N GLU A 117 3.14 -1.82 -4.73
CA GLU A 117 3.94 -2.14 -5.91
C GLU A 117 3.11 -2.96 -6.89
N LYS A 118 3.25 -2.62 -8.16
CA LYS A 118 2.56 -3.29 -9.26
C LYS A 118 3.40 -4.48 -9.68
N VAL A 119 3.37 -5.52 -8.86
CA VAL A 119 4.37 -6.58 -8.93
C VAL A 119 4.09 -7.55 -10.10
N THR A 120 2.83 -7.75 -10.52
CA THR A 120 2.50 -8.68 -11.61
C THR A 120 2.77 -8.11 -13.00
N LEU A 121 3.12 -8.96 -13.98
CA LEU A 121 3.42 -8.54 -15.37
C LEU A 121 2.25 -7.76 -16.03
N ALA A 122 1.01 -8.17 -15.74
CA ALA A 122 -0.20 -7.47 -16.21
C ALA A 122 -0.36 -6.08 -15.59
N GLN A 123 -0.09 -5.95 -14.28
CA GLN A 123 -0.08 -4.66 -13.58
C GLN A 123 1.06 -3.76 -14.07
N ARG A 124 2.23 -4.33 -14.37
CA ARG A 124 3.37 -3.63 -14.98
C ARG A 124 3.02 -3.07 -16.37
N ARG A 125 2.37 -3.84 -17.25
CA ARG A 125 1.91 -3.39 -18.58
C ARG A 125 0.81 -2.32 -18.50
N ALA A 126 -0.10 -2.41 -17.54
CA ALA A 126 -1.12 -1.38 -17.32
C ALA A 126 -0.54 -0.08 -16.73
N ALA A 127 0.51 -0.18 -15.91
CA ALA A 127 1.19 0.98 -15.32
C ALA A 127 1.91 1.86 -16.32
N GLN A 128 2.48 1.28 -17.39
CA GLN A 128 3.16 2.03 -18.44
C GLN A 128 2.23 3.02 -19.18
N LYS A 129 0.91 2.80 -19.14
CA LYS A 129 -0.09 3.67 -19.76
C LYS A 129 -0.51 4.87 -18.89
N SER A 130 -0.11 4.92 -17.62
CA SER A 130 -0.59 5.93 -16.64
C SER A 130 0.52 6.70 -15.92
N GLN A 131 1.71 6.82 -16.54
CA GLN A 131 2.82 7.58 -15.97
C GLN A 131 2.73 9.08 -16.28
N ASN A 132 1.97 9.82 -15.47
CA ASN A 132 2.31 11.21 -15.16
C ASN A 132 1.58 11.64 -13.88
N THR A 133 2.32 12.31 -12.98
CA THR A 133 1.91 12.81 -11.64
C THR A 133 2.07 11.80 -10.49
N GLN A 134 3.02 12.08 -9.58
CA GLN A 134 3.10 11.46 -8.25
C GLN A 134 1.84 11.87 -7.48
N LYS A 135 0.81 11.03 -7.54
CA LYS A 135 -0.41 11.21 -6.74
C LYS A 135 -0.19 10.57 -5.37
N SER A 136 -0.63 11.28 -4.33
CA SER A 136 -0.79 10.72 -2.98
C SER A 136 -1.48 9.35 -3.07
N SER A 137 -0.98 8.37 -2.31
CA SER A 137 -1.60 7.04 -2.20
C SER A 137 -3.00 7.14 -1.62
N GLY A 138 -3.27 8.15 -0.79
CA GLY A 138 -4.54 8.31 -0.11
C GLY A 138 -4.73 7.36 1.08
N PHE A 139 -3.65 6.72 1.54
CA PHE A 139 -3.63 5.79 2.66
C PHE A 139 -2.55 6.21 3.65
N TRP A 140 -2.91 6.29 4.93
CA TRP A 140 -2.00 6.64 6.01
C TRP A 140 -2.04 5.60 7.14
N ILE A 141 -0.99 5.56 7.95
CA ILE A 141 -0.92 4.87 9.24
C ILE A 141 -0.42 5.86 10.30
N LEU A 142 -0.56 5.54 11.59
CA LEU A 142 0.13 6.31 12.63
C LEU A 142 1.51 5.71 12.88
N THR A 143 2.53 6.56 12.93
CA THR A 143 3.90 6.19 13.30
C THR A 143 4.36 7.02 14.48
N SER A 144 5.19 6.44 15.36
CA SER A 144 5.77 7.16 16.49
C SER A 144 6.85 8.15 16.01
N VAL A 145 6.76 9.40 16.48
CA VAL A 145 7.82 10.42 16.30
C VAL A 145 8.73 10.52 17.52
N LEU A 146 8.52 9.67 18.54
CA LEU A 146 9.32 9.69 19.75
C LEU A 146 10.77 9.26 19.45
N PRO A 147 11.77 9.85 20.12
CA PRO A 147 13.16 9.39 20.04
C PRO A 147 13.32 7.91 20.41
N GLU A 148 14.33 7.24 19.85
CA GLU A 148 14.57 5.80 20.01
C GLU A 148 14.60 5.33 21.47
N ARG A 149 15.21 6.12 22.37
CA ARG A 149 15.26 5.84 23.82
C ARG A 149 13.88 5.69 24.49
N PHE A 150 12.82 6.23 23.88
CA PHE A 150 11.45 6.13 24.38
C PHE A 150 10.62 5.08 23.62
N ARG A 151 11.18 4.40 22.62
CA ARG A 151 10.51 3.34 21.86
C ARG A 151 10.74 1.95 22.46
N GLN A 152 11.02 1.89 23.75
CA GLN A 152 11.24 0.65 24.47
C GLN A 152 9.89 0.05 24.90
N PRO A 153 9.73 -1.29 24.89
CA PRO A 153 8.47 -1.94 25.27
C PRO A 153 7.96 -1.57 26.68
N GLU A 154 8.87 -1.19 27.59
CA GLU A 154 8.54 -0.74 28.95
C GLU A 154 7.83 0.63 28.97
N ILE A 155 8.06 1.45 27.94
CA ILE A 155 7.52 2.81 27.80
C ILE A 155 6.35 2.82 26.82
N LEU A 156 6.49 2.14 25.68
CA LEU A 156 5.48 1.98 24.64
C LEU A 156 5.12 0.49 24.52
N PRO A 157 4.28 -0.03 25.42
CA PRO A 157 3.84 -1.41 25.32
C PRO A 157 2.97 -1.60 24.08
N PRO A 158 2.94 -2.81 23.50
CA PRO A 158 2.03 -3.13 22.42
C PRO A 158 0.56 -2.97 22.83
N SER A 159 -0.31 -2.89 21.82
CA SER A 159 -1.74 -2.69 22.02
C SER A 159 -2.34 -3.70 23.01
N GLN A 160 -3.24 -3.24 23.86
CA GLN A 160 -3.91 -4.08 24.85
C GLN A 160 -4.95 -5.02 24.23
N ALA A 161 -5.37 -4.79 22.99
CA ALA A 161 -6.34 -5.65 22.33
C ALA A 161 -5.69 -6.54 21.27
N PRO A 162 -5.94 -7.87 21.32
CA PRO A 162 -6.80 -8.57 22.29
C PRO A 162 -6.13 -8.82 23.65
N THR A 163 -4.80 -8.98 23.71
CA THR A 163 -3.99 -8.85 24.93
C THR A 163 -2.61 -8.32 24.54
N SER A 164 -1.92 -7.62 25.44
CA SER A 164 -0.56 -7.12 25.18
C SER A 164 0.41 -8.23 24.81
N GLU A 165 0.28 -9.42 25.41
CA GLU A 165 1.16 -10.56 25.11
C GLU A 165 0.97 -11.07 23.68
N LEU A 166 -0.27 -11.27 23.24
CA LEU A 166 -0.56 -11.72 21.88
C LEU A 166 -0.11 -10.68 20.84
N GLU A 167 -0.24 -9.41 21.17
CA GLU A 167 0.21 -8.33 20.30
C GLU A 167 1.73 -8.17 20.25
N SER A 168 2.44 -8.44 21.35
CA SER A 168 3.91 -8.59 21.36
C SER A 168 4.34 -9.74 20.46
N GLN A 169 3.70 -10.91 20.61
CA GLN A 169 3.99 -12.08 19.78
C GLN A 169 3.74 -11.77 18.29
N TYR A 170 2.68 -11.01 17.99
CA TYR A 170 2.31 -10.70 16.61
C TYR A 170 3.36 -9.79 15.99
N THR A 171 3.82 -8.83 16.78
CA THR A 171 4.93 -7.92 16.46
C THR A 171 6.22 -8.66 16.16
N GLY A 172 6.59 -9.65 16.98
CA GLY A 172 7.73 -10.50 16.69
C GLY A 172 7.56 -11.29 15.39
N LEU A 173 6.40 -11.92 15.18
CA LEU A 173 6.12 -12.76 14.02
C LEU A 173 6.13 -11.97 12.70
N TYR A 174 5.42 -10.84 12.63
CA TYR A 174 5.41 -10.06 11.40
C TYR A 174 6.77 -9.42 11.13
N SER A 175 7.50 -8.98 12.17
CA SER A 175 8.84 -8.40 12.02
C SER A 175 9.83 -9.43 11.49
N PHE A 176 9.75 -10.65 11.99
CA PHE A 176 10.55 -11.78 11.53
C PHE A 176 10.28 -12.12 10.07
N ILE A 177 9.01 -12.31 9.70
CA ILE A 177 8.62 -12.68 8.32
C ILE A 177 8.98 -11.57 7.33
N VAL A 178 8.70 -10.31 7.65
CA VAL A 178 9.08 -9.17 6.80
C VAL A 178 10.60 -9.13 6.61
N SER A 179 11.37 -9.34 7.67
CA SER A 179 12.84 -9.41 7.60
C SER A 179 13.33 -10.56 6.73
N LEU A 180 12.71 -11.75 6.81
CA LEU A 180 13.06 -12.87 5.92
C LEU A 180 12.87 -12.48 4.45
N ILE A 181 11.76 -11.81 4.12
CA ILE A 181 11.50 -11.38 2.73
C ILE A 181 12.55 -10.33 2.31
N PHE A 182 12.81 -9.32 3.13
CA PHE A 182 13.83 -8.30 2.85
C PHE A 182 15.23 -8.90 2.62
N LEU A 183 15.65 -9.85 3.47
CA LEU A 183 16.96 -10.50 3.37
C LEU A 183 17.10 -11.43 2.17
N ASN A 184 15.99 -11.82 1.55
CA ASN A 184 15.95 -12.64 0.32
C ASN A 184 15.82 -11.81 -0.96
N GLY A 185 16.09 -10.50 -0.91
CA GLY A 185 15.94 -9.64 -2.09
C GLY A 185 14.49 -9.23 -2.35
N GLY A 186 13.65 -9.19 -1.29
CA GLY A 186 12.37 -8.47 -1.30
C GLY A 186 11.22 -9.29 -1.86
N MET A 187 11.52 -10.51 -2.28
CA MET A 187 10.62 -11.55 -2.72
C MET A 187 11.05 -12.87 -2.10
N LEU A 188 10.08 -13.69 -1.69
CA LEU A 188 10.34 -15.01 -1.15
C LEU A 188 9.34 -16.05 -1.70
N PRO A 189 9.79 -17.13 -2.36
CA PRO A 189 8.90 -18.19 -2.81
C PRO A 189 8.21 -18.90 -1.63
N ASP A 190 6.96 -19.31 -1.82
CA ASP A 190 6.10 -19.94 -0.79
C ASP A 190 6.77 -21.14 -0.11
N ALA A 191 7.27 -22.10 -0.90
CA ALA A 191 7.97 -23.28 -0.39
C ALA A 191 9.22 -22.94 0.45
N LYS A 192 9.90 -21.83 0.14
CA LYS A 192 11.08 -21.37 0.90
C LYS A 192 10.66 -20.70 2.21
N LEU A 193 9.58 -19.91 2.18
CA LEU A 193 8.99 -19.34 3.40
C LEU A 193 8.52 -20.44 4.35
N GLU A 194 7.76 -21.43 3.87
CA GLU A 194 7.29 -22.57 4.67
C GLU A 194 8.45 -23.30 5.35
N ARG A 195 9.54 -23.55 4.63
CA ARG A 195 10.74 -24.18 5.19
C ARG A 195 11.37 -23.35 6.31
N TYR A 196 11.41 -22.01 6.19
CA TYR A 196 11.90 -21.15 7.25
C TYR A 196 10.98 -21.16 8.46
N LEU A 197 9.66 -21.05 8.25
CA LEU A 197 8.67 -21.05 9.33
C LEU A 197 8.66 -22.36 10.12
N LYS A 198 8.80 -23.49 9.43
CA LYS A 198 8.93 -24.82 10.05
C LYS A 198 10.19 -24.94 10.91
N ARG A 199 11.31 -24.36 10.46
CA ARG A 199 12.59 -24.41 11.20
C ARG A 199 12.54 -23.68 12.54
N VAL A 200 11.78 -22.60 12.63
CA VAL A 200 11.65 -21.80 13.85
C VAL A 200 10.40 -22.14 14.67
N ASN A 201 9.70 -23.23 14.32
CA ASN A 201 8.49 -23.70 14.99
C ASN A 201 7.38 -22.62 15.11
N VAL A 202 7.18 -21.80 14.06
CA VAL A 202 6.15 -20.74 14.07
C VAL A 202 4.74 -21.29 14.30
N GLU A 203 4.46 -22.56 13.98
CA GLU A 203 3.14 -23.17 14.16
C GLU A 203 2.61 -23.08 15.60
N GLU A 204 3.48 -23.19 16.60
CA GLU A 204 3.11 -23.09 18.01
C GLU A 204 2.79 -21.65 18.40
N ALA A 205 3.62 -20.68 18.00
CA ALA A 205 3.38 -19.25 18.22
C ALA A 205 2.15 -18.74 17.44
N ALA A 206 1.96 -19.22 16.21
CA ALA A 206 0.80 -18.91 15.39
C ALA A 206 -0.51 -19.46 15.98
N ALA A 207 -0.46 -20.55 16.75
CA ALA A 207 -1.61 -21.09 17.45
C ALA A 207 -2.15 -20.16 18.55
N GLN A 208 -1.25 -19.40 19.19
CA GLN A 208 -1.61 -18.50 20.28
C GLN A 208 -2.13 -17.15 19.75
N ASN A 209 -1.53 -16.64 18.66
CA ASN A 209 -1.83 -15.31 18.10
C ASN A 209 -3.13 -15.20 17.29
N SER A 210 -3.96 -16.21 17.42
CA SER A 210 -5.04 -16.43 16.50
C SER A 210 -6.32 -16.49 17.30
N ILE A 211 -6.75 -15.31 17.75
CA ILE A 211 -7.86 -15.11 18.69
C ILE A 211 -9.21 -15.67 18.16
N ASN A 212 -9.29 -16.04 16.88
CA ASN A 212 -10.44 -16.76 16.29
C ASN A 212 -10.20 -18.27 16.00
N ILE A 213 -9.12 -18.87 16.51
CA ILE A 213 -8.75 -20.29 16.27
C ILE A 213 -9.12 -21.17 17.46
N MET A 214 -10.40 -21.20 17.82
CA MET A 214 -10.94 -22.35 18.54
C MET A 214 -11.98 -23.13 17.70
N ALA A 215 -12.36 -22.66 16.52
CA ALA A 215 -13.54 -23.18 15.82
C ALA A 215 -13.30 -23.86 14.47
N THR A 216 -12.11 -23.82 13.86
CA THR A 216 -11.93 -24.35 12.49
C THR A 216 -10.55 -24.94 12.27
N GLY A 217 -10.46 -26.26 12.08
CA GLY A 217 -9.25 -27.04 11.85
C GLY A 217 -8.57 -26.80 10.49
N GLY A 218 -8.14 -25.56 10.23
CA GLY A 218 -7.28 -25.20 9.09
C GLY A 218 -5.86 -24.87 9.54
N ASP A 219 -4.92 -24.81 8.58
CA ASP A 219 -3.52 -24.47 8.82
C ASP A 219 -3.39 -23.10 9.53
N LYS A 220 -2.75 -23.12 10.70
CA LYS A 220 -2.58 -21.97 11.59
C LYS A 220 -1.63 -20.95 10.97
N THR A 221 -0.62 -21.41 10.24
CA THR A 221 0.37 -20.57 9.57
C THR A 221 -0.27 -19.80 8.42
N GLU A 222 -1.11 -20.47 7.63
CA GLU A 222 -1.85 -19.83 6.54
C GLU A 222 -2.80 -18.72 7.06
N LYS A 223 -3.45 -18.94 8.21
CA LYS A 223 -4.31 -17.94 8.85
C LYS A 223 -3.52 -16.73 9.37
N LEU A 224 -2.33 -16.95 9.95
CA LEU A 224 -1.42 -15.88 10.35
C LEU A 224 -1.02 -15.04 9.13
N LEU A 225 -0.60 -15.69 8.04
CA LEU A 225 -0.20 -15.00 6.81
C LEU A 225 -1.37 -14.21 6.18
N LYS A 226 -2.59 -14.74 6.22
CA LYS A 226 -3.81 -14.01 5.81
C LYS A 226 -4.08 -12.79 6.69
N ARG A 227 -3.87 -12.87 8.02
CA ARG A 227 -3.97 -11.71 8.92
C ARG A 227 -2.92 -10.65 8.55
N MET A 228 -1.68 -11.07 8.34
CA MET A 228 -0.59 -10.17 7.94
C MET A 228 -0.82 -9.51 6.59
N GLU A 229 -1.42 -10.22 5.63
CA GLU A 229 -1.83 -9.66 4.34
C GLU A 229 -2.91 -8.59 4.51
N LYS A 230 -3.93 -8.88 5.34
CA LYS A 230 -5.01 -7.93 5.67
C LYS A 230 -4.46 -6.66 6.34
N ASP A 231 -3.53 -6.81 7.26
CA ASP A 231 -2.91 -5.70 7.99
C ASP A 231 -1.86 -4.95 7.12
N GLY A 232 -1.53 -5.49 5.95
CA GLY A 232 -0.68 -4.85 4.95
C GLY A 232 0.83 -5.03 5.14
N TYR A 233 1.25 -6.01 5.95
CA TYR A 233 2.66 -6.35 6.16
C TYR A 233 3.26 -7.15 5.01
N VAL A 234 2.46 -8.03 4.40
CA VAL A 234 2.88 -8.90 3.29
C VAL A 234 1.86 -8.88 2.16
N ILE A 235 2.29 -9.31 0.97
CA ILE A 235 1.45 -9.47 -0.21
C ILE A 235 1.75 -10.84 -0.80
N LYS A 236 0.71 -11.67 -0.99
CA LYS A 236 0.80 -12.94 -1.71
C LYS A 236 0.50 -12.72 -3.19
N ILE A 237 1.36 -13.24 -4.06
CA ILE A 237 1.16 -13.19 -5.51
C ILE A 237 1.18 -14.60 -6.05
N ARG A 238 0.16 -14.92 -6.83
CA ARG A 238 0.04 -16.16 -7.60
C ARG A 238 0.20 -15.81 -9.07
N ASP A 239 1.22 -16.36 -9.71
CA ASP A 239 1.45 -16.22 -11.14
C ASP A 239 1.31 -17.59 -11.82
N ASN A 240 0.40 -17.65 -12.80
CA ASN A 240 0.16 -18.82 -13.63
C ASN A 240 0.53 -18.57 -15.10
N SER A 241 1.24 -17.46 -15.40
CA SER A 241 1.53 -17.03 -16.76
C SER A 241 2.52 -17.93 -17.52
N SER A 242 3.33 -18.70 -16.80
CA SER A 242 4.28 -19.68 -17.35
C SER A 242 3.68 -21.07 -17.57
N GLY A 243 2.40 -21.29 -17.18
CA GLY A 243 1.78 -22.62 -17.15
C GLY A 243 2.05 -23.41 -15.86
N GLU A 244 3.00 -22.97 -15.03
CA GLU A 244 3.24 -23.48 -13.67
C GLU A 244 2.71 -22.45 -12.66
N GLU A 245 1.96 -22.92 -11.65
CA GLU A 245 1.49 -22.05 -10.57
C GLU A 245 2.67 -21.75 -9.63
N THR A 246 3.15 -20.50 -9.69
CA THR A 246 4.18 -20.01 -8.78
C THR A 246 3.56 -19.06 -7.77
N VAL A 247 3.93 -19.25 -6.50
CA VAL A 247 3.44 -18.46 -5.38
C VAL A 247 4.61 -17.77 -4.70
N GLU A 248 4.53 -16.44 -4.62
CA GLU A 248 5.59 -15.59 -4.09
C GLU A 248 5.05 -14.60 -3.06
N TRP A 249 5.88 -14.28 -2.06
CA TRP A 249 5.59 -13.33 -1.00
C TRP A 249 6.44 -12.08 -1.12
N TYR A 250 5.81 -10.92 -0.99
CA TYR A 250 6.44 -9.61 -1.04
C TYR A 250 6.13 -8.81 0.23
N VAL A 251 6.96 -7.82 0.56
CA VAL A 251 6.69 -6.90 1.66
C VAL A 251 5.60 -5.91 1.26
N GLY A 252 4.54 -5.84 2.07
CA GLY A 252 3.44 -4.90 1.89
C GLY A 252 3.77 -3.45 2.33
N PRO A 253 2.92 -2.47 1.99
CA PRO A 253 3.19 -1.06 2.25
C PRO A 253 3.44 -0.74 3.73
N ARG A 254 2.70 -1.40 4.64
CA ARG A 254 2.84 -1.19 6.08
C ARG A 254 4.17 -1.73 6.58
N GLY A 255 4.52 -2.96 6.19
CA GLY A 255 5.80 -3.58 6.55
C GLY A 255 7.01 -2.78 6.08
N ARG A 256 6.92 -2.12 4.91
CA ARG A 256 7.98 -1.21 4.44
C ARG A 256 8.09 0.08 5.25
N THR A 257 6.96 0.59 5.72
CA THR A 257 6.90 1.89 6.42
C THR A 257 7.32 1.74 7.89
N GLU A 258 6.86 0.69 8.57
CA GLU A 258 7.12 0.49 10.00
C GLU A 258 8.46 -0.21 10.26
N ILE A 259 8.86 -1.16 9.42
CA ILE A 259 10.10 -1.93 9.61
C ILE A 259 11.17 -1.39 8.68
N GLY A 260 10.95 -1.51 7.36
CA GLY A 260 11.91 -1.08 6.34
C GLY A 260 13.31 -1.68 6.53
N ASP A 261 14.29 -1.18 5.77
CA ASP A 261 15.67 -1.69 5.85
C ASP A 261 16.29 -1.45 7.23
N THR A 262 16.00 -0.31 7.86
CA THR A 262 16.53 0.05 9.17
C THR A 262 16.04 -0.88 10.27
N GLY A 263 14.75 -1.23 10.28
CA GLY A 263 14.18 -2.16 11.24
C GLY A 263 14.74 -3.57 11.07
N VAL A 264 14.93 -4.03 9.82
CA VAL A 264 15.56 -5.34 9.55
C VAL A 264 17.00 -5.37 10.07
N ARG A 265 17.80 -4.32 9.82
CA ARG A 265 19.16 -4.20 10.36
C ARG A 265 19.16 -4.23 11.88
N GLY A 266 18.27 -3.48 12.52
CA GLY A 266 18.12 -3.45 13.98
C GLY A 266 17.78 -4.83 14.55
N MET A 267 16.82 -5.52 13.93
CA MET A 267 16.41 -6.86 14.35
C MET A 267 17.57 -7.88 14.22
N VAL A 268 18.30 -7.87 13.09
CA VAL A 268 19.44 -8.78 12.90
C VAL A 268 20.54 -8.50 13.93
N LYS A 269 20.86 -7.22 14.20
CA LYS A 269 21.83 -6.85 15.23
C LYS A 269 21.39 -7.31 16.63
N GLN A 270 20.11 -7.17 16.95
CA GLN A 270 19.58 -7.62 18.24
C GLN A 270 19.63 -9.14 18.40
N VAL A 271 19.34 -9.90 17.33
CA VAL A 271 19.32 -11.38 17.36
C VAL A 271 20.73 -11.97 17.41
N TYR A 272 21.67 -11.44 16.62
CA TYR A 272 23.03 -11.94 16.59
C TYR A 272 23.92 -11.36 17.70
N GLY A 273 23.53 -10.22 18.29
CA GLY A 273 24.25 -9.59 19.39
C GLY A 273 25.65 -9.12 19.01
N GLU A 274 26.59 -9.23 19.94
CA GLU A 274 28.00 -8.97 19.69
C GLU A 274 28.62 -10.15 18.92
N VAL A 275 28.87 -9.93 17.64
CA VAL A 275 29.58 -10.86 16.76
C VAL A 275 31.05 -10.47 16.64
N GLU A 276 31.94 -11.46 16.53
CA GLU A 276 33.39 -11.25 16.42
C GLU A 276 33.78 -10.35 15.22
N ASP A 277 33.10 -10.52 14.07
CA ASP A 277 33.26 -9.65 12.89
C ASP A 277 31.96 -8.91 12.56
N ALA A 278 31.70 -7.83 13.31
CA ALA A 278 30.58 -6.93 13.05
C ALA A 278 30.61 -6.30 11.64
N ALA A 279 31.80 -6.13 11.06
CA ALA A 279 31.96 -5.57 9.72
C ALA A 279 31.56 -6.58 8.63
N GLU A 280 31.80 -7.87 8.83
CA GLU A 280 31.29 -8.91 7.95
C GLU A 280 29.77 -9.00 7.99
N LEU A 281 29.17 -8.94 9.19
CA LEU A 281 27.72 -8.94 9.34
C LEU A 281 27.09 -7.73 8.63
N GLU A 282 27.66 -6.54 8.77
CA GLU A 282 27.18 -5.33 8.08
C GLU A 282 27.31 -5.48 6.56
N ARG A 283 28.46 -5.98 6.06
CA ARG A 283 28.64 -6.25 4.62
C ARG A 283 27.66 -7.29 4.09
N ALA A 284 27.31 -8.31 4.89
CA ALA A 284 26.30 -9.30 4.52
C ALA A 284 24.90 -8.68 4.44
N LEU A 285 24.54 -7.84 5.41
CA LEU A 285 23.28 -7.09 5.42
C LEU A 285 23.17 -6.16 4.21
N GLU A 286 24.24 -5.45 3.86
CA GLU A 286 24.29 -4.60 2.67
C GLU A 286 24.08 -5.39 1.38
N ARG A 287 24.69 -6.57 1.26
CA ARG A 287 24.48 -7.45 0.08
C ARG A 287 23.03 -7.91 -0.02
N SER A 288 22.44 -8.35 1.10
CA SER A 288 21.06 -8.85 1.14
C SER A 288 20.01 -7.76 0.92
N LEU A 289 20.15 -6.61 1.59
CA LEU A 289 19.20 -5.49 1.47
C LEU A 289 19.42 -4.67 0.20
N GLY A 290 20.68 -4.49 -0.23
CA GLY A 290 21.01 -3.78 -1.47
C GLY A 290 20.48 -4.49 -2.73
N ALA A 291 20.29 -5.81 -2.67
CA ALA A 291 19.59 -6.54 -3.73
C ALA A 291 18.13 -6.10 -3.91
N ASN A 292 17.49 -5.47 -2.91
CA ASN A 292 16.17 -4.84 -3.06
C ASN A 292 16.22 -3.53 -3.84
N GLU A 293 17.32 -2.78 -3.73
CA GLU A 293 17.48 -1.51 -4.43
C GLU A 293 17.82 -1.70 -5.91
N VAL A 294 18.46 -2.80 -6.29
CA VAL A 294 18.89 -3.04 -7.69
C VAL A 294 17.70 -3.15 -8.66
N PRO A 295 16.62 -3.91 -8.37
CA PRO A 295 15.39 -3.88 -9.16
C PRO A 295 14.81 -2.46 -9.25
N LYS A 296 14.73 -1.75 -8.11
CA LYS A 296 14.15 -0.40 -8.01
C LYS A 296 14.94 0.65 -8.81
N ARG A 297 16.27 0.66 -8.72
CA ARG A 297 17.16 1.57 -9.49
C ARG A 297 17.15 1.25 -10.97
N ARG A 298 17.12 -0.03 -11.35
CA ARG A 298 17.02 -0.45 -12.76
C ARG A 298 15.68 -0.04 -13.38
N GLU A 299 14.60 -0.11 -12.60
CA GLU A 299 13.26 0.35 -12.97
C GLU A 299 13.18 1.87 -13.12
N GLU A 300 13.79 2.64 -12.21
CA GLU A 300 13.87 4.10 -12.28
C GLU A 300 14.69 4.59 -13.47
N GLN A 301 15.84 3.95 -13.75
CA GLN A 301 16.69 4.28 -14.90
C GLN A 301 16.07 3.86 -16.24
N ALA A 302 15.37 2.72 -16.30
CA ALA A 302 14.60 2.30 -17.48
C ALA A 302 13.42 3.23 -17.78
N ALA A 303 12.73 3.72 -16.74
CA ALA A 303 11.64 4.70 -16.90
C ALA A 303 12.17 6.08 -17.37
N GLN A 304 13.35 6.51 -16.90
CA GLN A 304 13.96 7.77 -17.33
C GLN A 304 14.49 7.71 -18.78
N SER A 305 15.13 6.61 -19.18
CA SER A 305 15.63 6.43 -20.55
C SER A 305 14.50 6.37 -21.59
N GLN A 306 13.37 5.73 -21.27
CA GLN A 306 12.18 5.74 -22.14
C GLN A 306 11.52 7.13 -22.25
N LYS A 307 11.51 7.94 -21.18
CA LYS A 307 11.05 9.34 -21.23
C LYS A 307 11.93 10.19 -22.15
N LYS A 308 13.26 9.98 -22.12
CA LYS A 308 14.21 10.70 -22.98
C LYS A 308 14.08 10.30 -24.45
N GLY A 309 13.86 9.02 -24.73
CA GLY A 309 13.56 8.52 -26.08
C GLY A 309 12.22 9.01 -26.63
N ARG A 310 11.20 9.15 -25.78
CA ARG A 310 9.89 9.71 -26.17
C ARG A 310 9.96 11.21 -26.45
N ARG A 311 10.73 12.00 -25.69
CA ARG A 311 10.97 13.43 -25.97
C ARG A 311 11.65 13.65 -27.32
N ARG A 312 12.73 12.90 -27.60
CA ARG A 312 13.44 12.96 -28.90
C ARG A 312 12.55 12.61 -30.09
N ARG A 313 11.58 11.70 -29.94
CA ARG A 313 10.66 11.30 -31.02
C ARG A 313 9.55 12.33 -31.26
N THR A 314 9.23 13.16 -30.27
CA THR A 314 8.30 14.29 -30.43
C THR A 314 9.00 15.48 -31.06
N GLU A 315 10.24 15.78 -30.66
CA GLU A 315 11.06 16.86 -31.23
C GLU A 315 11.40 16.59 -32.71
N ALA A 316 11.79 15.36 -33.07
CA ALA A 316 12.08 14.99 -34.47
C ALA A 316 10.85 14.95 -35.39
N ARG A 317 9.63 15.06 -34.85
CA ARG A 317 8.39 15.18 -35.64
C ARG A 317 7.95 16.63 -35.85
N ASP A 318 8.47 17.55 -35.06
CA ASP A 318 8.17 18.99 -35.16
C ASP A 318 9.17 19.71 -36.07
N GLU A 319 10.39 19.18 -36.20
CA GLU A 319 11.41 19.70 -37.13
C GLU A 319 11.24 19.21 -38.59
N GLY A 320 10.27 18.32 -38.86
CA GLY A 320 10.08 17.71 -40.19
C GLY A 320 9.13 18.44 -41.14
N ASP A 321 8.52 19.56 -40.75
CA ASP A 321 7.46 20.24 -41.52
C ASP A 321 7.79 21.70 -41.87
N SER A 322 9.09 22.04 -42.02
CA SER A 322 9.52 23.39 -42.39
C SER A 322 10.60 23.42 -43.48
N SER A 323 10.34 22.74 -44.60
CA SER A 323 10.98 23.08 -45.87
C SER A 323 10.26 22.44 -47.05
N ASP A 324 9.36 23.16 -47.71
CA ASP A 324 9.47 23.42 -49.15
C ASP A 324 8.37 24.40 -49.60
N GLY A 325 8.75 25.48 -50.29
CA GLY A 325 7.78 26.48 -50.74
C GLY A 325 8.41 27.82 -51.10
N GLY A 326 9.38 27.82 -52.03
CA GLY A 326 9.91 29.05 -52.61
C GLY A 326 10.49 28.86 -54.01
N SER A 327 9.85 29.54 -54.99
CA SER A 327 10.26 29.84 -56.39
C SER A 327 10.27 28.65 -57.38
N ASP A 328 9.81 28.74 -58.63
CA ASP A 328 9.77 29.90 -59.54
C ASP A 328 8.93 29.65 -60.83
N SER A 329 8.57 30.75 -61.52
CA SER A 329 8.29 30.92 -62.98
C SER A 329 6.99 30.40 -63.62
N ASP A 330 6.02 31.27 -63.92
CA ASP A 330 5.86 32.02 -65.20
C ASP A 330 4.64 32.98 -65.10
#